data_AF-A0A7X0GM83-F1
#
_entry.id   AF-A0A7X0GM83-F1
#
_cell.length_a   1.000
_cell.length_b   1.000
_cell.length_c   1.000
_cell.angle_alpha   90.00
_cell.angle_beta   90.00
_cell.angle_gamma   90.00
#
_symmetry.space_group_name_H-M   'P 1'
#
loop_
_entity.id
_entity.type
_entity.pdbx_description
1 polymer ?
#
loop_
_entity_poly.entity_id
_entity_poly.type
_entity_poly.pdbx_seq_one_letter_code
_entity_poly.pdbx_strand_id
1 'polypeptide(L)'
;MFDWLGMWFAEPGFRGCAWLDAYGEPGATSERVAGQVRAHKRAFREYLGALVAAAERPDALAGQLFLLAEGAMATAGVTRSAEPAAEAREAARRLLEAG
;
A
#
# COMPACT_ATOMS: atom_id res chain seq x y z
N MET A 1 10.54 -0.92 -2.75
CA MET A 1 9.20 -1.00 -2.14
C MET A 1 8.25 -1.78 -3.02
N PHE A 2 7.89 -1.29 -4.21
CA PHE A 2 7.00 -2.02 -5.12
C PHE A 2 7.56 -3.35 -5.61
N ASP A 3 8.89 -3.46 -5.79
CA ASP A 3 9.52 -4.75 -6.09
C ASP A 3 9.29 -5.79 -4.99
N TRP A 4 9.38 -5.35 -3.72
CA TRP A 4 9.06 -6.21 -2.56
C TRP A 4 7.57 -6.57 -2.51
N LEU A 5 6.67 -5.64 -2.82
CA LEU A 5 5.23 -5.94 -2.96
C LEU A 5 4.99 -6.99 -4.04
N GLY A 6 5.67 -6.90 -5.19
CA GLY A 6 5.57 -7.89 -6.26
C GLY A 6 6.02 -9.28 -5.83
N MET A 7 7.12 -9.37 -5.07
CA MET A 7 7.55 -10.63 -4.47
C MET A 7 6.50 -11.20 -3.52
N TRP A 8 5.96 -10.36 -2.63
CA TRP A 8 4.95 -10.77 -1.66
C TRP A 8 3.63 -11.20 -2.33
N PHE A 9 3.20 -10.52 -3.39
CA PHE A 9 1.98 -10.89 -4.14
C PHE A 9 2.10 -12.26 -4.82
N ALA A 10 3.33 -12.66 -5.16
CA ALA A 10 3.63 -13.94 -5.79
C ALA A 10 3.73 -15.11 -4.79
N GLU A 11 3.70 -14.85 -3.48
CA GLU A 11 3.78 -15.90 -2.47
C GLU A 11 2.51 -16.78 -2.47
N PRO A 12 2.65 -18.11 -2.30
CA PRO A 12 1.52 -19.00 -2.14
C PRO A 12 0.64 -18.57 -0.95
N GLY A 13 -0.66 -18.39 -1.20
CA GLY A 13 -1.62 -18.02 -0.16
C GLY A 13 -1.76 -16.51 0.07
N PHE A 14 -1.12 -15.67 -0.75
CA PHE A 14 -1.45 -14.24 -0.80
C PHE A 14 -2.95 -14.03 -1.13
N ARG A 15 -3.62 -13.17 -0.35
CA ARG A 15 -5.07 -12.87 -0.47
C ARG A 15 -5.38 -11.37 -0.50
N GLY A 16 -4.37 -10.53 -0.72
CA GLY A 16 -4.50 -9.08 -0.58
C GLY A 16 -4.04 -8.56 0.79
N CYS A 17 -4.45 -7.33 1.12
CA CYS A 17 -4.06 -6.70 2.38
C CYS A 17 -4.93 -7.21 3.53
N ALA A 18 -4.34 -7.95 4.47
CA ALA A 18 -5.03 -8.46 5.66
C ALA A 18 -5.75 -7.38 6.48
N TRP A 19 -5.28 -6.12 6.44
CA TRP A 19 -5.94 -5.00 7.12
C TRP A 19 -7.19 -4.48 6.41
N LEU A 20 -7.24 -4.59 5.07
CA LEU A 20 -8.45 -4.26 4.31
C LEU A 20 -9.53 -5.32 4.57
N ASP A 21 -9.15 -6.60 4.57
CA ASP A 21 -10.06 -7.71 4.90
C ASP A 21 -10.59 -7.60 6.34
N ALA A 22 -9.69 -7.33 7.30
CA ALA A 22 -10.06 -7.13 8.70
C ALA A 22 -10.95 -5.90 8.92
N TYR A 23 -10.89 -4.91 8.04
CA TYR A 23 -11.84 -3.79 8.09
C TYR A 23 -13.21 -4.19 7.53
N GLY A 24 -13.24 -4.97 6.46
CA GLY A 24 -14.44 -5.33 5.70
C GLY A 24 -15.45 -6.18 6.47
N GLU A 25 -15.02 -7.19 7.24
CA GLU A 25 -15.95 -8.16 7.86
C GLU A 25 -16.05 -8.10 9.40
N PRO A 26 -15.00 -7.73 10.16
CA PRO A 26 -15.15 -7.39 11.59
C PRO A 26 -14.94 -5.90 11.95
N GLY A 27 -14.31 -5.10 11.10
CA GLY A 27 -13.97 -3.71 11.40
C GLY A 27 -15.14 -2.73 11.35
N ALA A 28 -16.12 -2.96 10.46
CA ALA A 28 -17.31 -2.12 10.35
C ALA A 28 -18.17 -2.08 11.61
N THR A 29 -18.05 -3.09 12.49
CA THR A 29 -18.84 -3.24 13.72
C THR A 29 -17.99 -3.28 14.98
N SER A 30 -16.66 -3.22 14.88
CA SER A 30 -15.73 -3.25 16.00
C SER A 30 -14.74 -2.08 15.97
N GLU A 31 -14.96 -1.10 16.85
CA GLU A 31 -14.04 0.04 17.00
C GLU A 31 -12.62 -0.37 17.41
N ARG A 32 -12.47 -1.48 18.13
CA ARG A 32 -11.16 -2.04 18.46
C ARG A 32 -10.41 -2.45 17.18
N VAL A 33 -11.07 -3.19 16.29
CA VAL A 33 -10.47 -3.62 15.02
C VAL A 33 -10.22 -2.43 14.11
N ALA A 34 -11.22 -1.56 13.94
CA ALA A 34 -11.09 -0.35 13.13
C ALA A 34 -9.95 0.56 13.62
N GLY A 35 -9.77 0.68 14.93
CA GLY A 35 -8.65 1.40 15.55
C GLY A 35 -7.28 0.82 15.16
N GLN A 36 -7.13 -0.50 15.18
CA GLN A 36 -5.88 -1.15 14.78
C GLN A 36 -5.60 -1.00 13.29
N VAL A 37 -6.62 -1.15 12.43
CA VAL A 37 -6.51 -0.90 10.99
C VAL A 37 -6.03 0.54 10.74
N ARG A 38 -6.69 1.54 11.35
CA ARG A 38 -6.32 2.96 11.20
C ARG A 38 -4.90 3.24 11.71
N ALA A 39 -4.49 2.62 12.82
CA ALA A 39 -3.13 2.76 13.35
C ALA A 39 -2.09 2.19 12.39
N HIS A 40 -2.33 1.00 11.83
CA HIS A 40 -1.43 0.40 10.84
C HIS A 40 -1.32 1.24 9.56
N LYS A 41 -2.45 1.67 9.00
CA LYS A 41 -2.45 2.52 7.79
C LYS A 41 -1.72 3.85 8.01
N ARG A 42 -1.86 4.43 9.22
CA ARG A 42 -1.11 5.62 9.62
C ARG A 42 0.39 5.35 9.68
N ALA A 43 0.81 4.29 10.37
CA ALA A 43 2.22 3.91 10.47
C ALA A 43 2.85 3.66 9.09
N PHE A 44 2.11 3.02 8.17
CA PHE A 44 2.59 2.82 6.81
C PHE A 44 2.74 4.15 6.05
N ARG A 45 1.76 5.06 6.17
CA ARG A 45 1.85 6.39 5.55
C ARG A 45 3.00 7.23 6.13
N GLU A 46 3.24 7.16 7.43
CA GLU A 46 4.37 7.81 8.11
C GLU A 46 5.72 7.26 7.63
N TYR A 47 5.83 5.93 7.48
CA TYR A 47 7.01 5.29 6.91
C TYR A 47 7.31 5.79 5.49
N LEU A 48 6.29 5.90 4.63
CA LEU A 48 6.44 6.46 3.29
C LEU A 48 6.84 7.93 3.33
N GLY A 49 6.29 8.71 4.26
CA GLY A 49 6.70 10.09 4.51
C GLY A 49 8.19 10.20 4.85
N ALA A 50 8.68 9.34 5.73
CA ALA A 50 10.09 9.31 6.10
C ALA A 50 11.01 8.98 4.90
N LEU A 51 10.59 8.04 4.03
CA LEU A 51 11.33 7.72 2.80
C LEU A 51 11.36 8.89 1.81
N VAL A 52 10.21 9.56 1.61
CA VAL A 52 10.09 10.72 0.73
C VAL A 52 10.95 11.88 1.23
N ALA A 53 10.92 12.16 2.53
CA ALA A 53 11.74 13.18 3.15
C ALA A 53 13.24 12.86 3.05
N ALA A 54 13.64 11.61 3.30
CA ALA A 54 15.04 11.18 3.16
C ALA A 54 15.55 11.25 1.72
N ALA A 55 14.66 11.18 0.74
CA ALA A 55 14.97 11.36 -0.68
C ALA A 55 14.84 12.81 -1.16
N GLU A 56 14.61 13.76 -0.24
CA GLU A 56 14.44 15.19 -0.53
C GLU A 56 13.35 15.48 -1.58
N ARG A 57 12.26 14.69 -1.55
CA ARG A 57 11.12 14.84 -2.47
C ARG A 57 9.94 15.55 -1.80
N PRO A 58 9.00 16.14 -2.57
CA PRO A 58 7.84 16.81 -2.00
C PRO A 58 6.96 15.89 -1.14
N ASP A 59 6.53 16.36 0.04
CA ASP A 59 5.68 15.60 0.98
C ASP A 59 4.40 15.03 0.35
N ALA A 60 3.85 15.72 -0.66
CA ALA A 60 2.68 15.27 -1.40
C ALA A 60 2.87 13.87 -2.03
N LEU A 61 4.11 13.52 -2.37
CA LEU A 61 4.45 12.22 -2.96
C LEU A 61 4.16 11.06 -2.00
N ALA A 62 4.32 11.25 -0.69
CA ALA A 62 4.07 10.19 0.29
C ALA A 62 2.62 9.71 0.25
N GLY A 63 1.67 10.64 0.09
CA GLY A 63 0.25 10.31 -0.08
C GLY A 63 -0.04 9.56 -1.38
N GLN A 64 0.61 9.95 -2.48
CA GLN A 64 0.44 9.29 -3.78
C GLN A 64 1.01 7.87 -3.76
N LEU A 65 2.21 7.68 -3.21
CA LEU A 65 2.84 6.36 -3.05
C LEU A 65 2.02 5.45 -2.14
N PHE A 66 1.43 5.99 -1.07
CA PHE A 66 0.55 5.26 -0.18
C PHE A 66 -0.67 4.71 -0.94
N LEU A 67 -1.35 5.56 -1.72
CA LEU A 67 -2.50 5.14 -2.51
C LEU A 67 -2.15 4.10 -3.57
N LEU A 68 -1.00 4.25 -4.24
CA LEU A 68 -0.51 3.26 -5.21
C LEU A 68 -0.25 1.90 -4.56
N ALA A 69 0.39 1.87 -3.39
CA ALA A 69 0.64 0.63 -2.67
C ALA A 69 -0.65 -0.05 -2.19
N GLU A 70 -1.58 0.73 -1.61
CA GLU A 70 -2.89 0.25 -1.16
C GLU A 70 -3.73 -0.31 -2.32
N GLY A 71 -3.78 0.42 -3.44
CA GLY A 71 -4.47 -0.02 -4.66
C GLY A 71 -3.85 -1.29 -5.25
N ALA A 72 -2.51 -1.36 -5.30
CA ALA A 72 -1.82 -2.55 -5.78
C ALA A 72 -2.14 -3.78 -4.93
N MET A 73 -2.12 -3.65 -3.59
CA MET A 73 -2.47 -4.75 -2.67
C MET A 73 -3.91 -5.23 -2.85
N ALA A 74 -4.85 -4.29 -2.97
CA ALA A 74 -6.27 -4.62 -3.16
C ALA A 74 -6.51 -5.32 -4.50
N THR A 75 -5.98 -4.76 -5.59
CA THR A 75 -6.14 -5.32 -6.95
C THR A 75 -5.48 -6.69 -7.05
N ALA A 76 -4.26 -6.86 -6.53
CA ALA A 76 -3.54 -8.13 -6.56
C ALA A 76 -4.30 -9.24 -5.82
N GLY A 77 -4.96 -8.92 -4.70
CA GLY A 77 -5.78 -9.89 -3.96
C GLY A 77 -6.97 -10.41 -4.78
N VAL A 78 -7.59 -9.53 -5.58
CA VAL A 78 -8.73 -9.86 -6.45
C VAL A 78 -8.28 -10.61 -7.71
N THR A 79 -7.26 -10.10 -8.40
CA THR A 79 -6.78 -10.66 -9.68
C THR A 79 -5.88 -11.87 -9.52
N ARG A 80 -5.38 -12.12 -8.29
CA ARG A 80 -4.37 -13.14 -7.99
C ARG A 80 -3.14 -13.02 -8.88
N SER A 81 -2.71 -11.78 -9.12
CA SER A 81 -1.58 -11.44 -9.96
C SER A 81 -0.62 -10.51 -9.22
N ALA A 82 0.68 -10.67 -9.49
CA ALA A 82 1.71 -9.74 -9.01
C ALA A 82 1.85 -8.49 -9.90
N GLU A 83 1.23 -8.49 -11.08
CA GLU A 83 1.27 -7.39 -12.06
C GLU A 83 0.91 -6.00 -11.48
N PRO A 84 -0.08 -5.85 -10.57
CA PRO A 84 -0.39 -4.56 -9.98
C PRO A 84 0.79 -3.90 -9.25
N ALA A 85 1.75 -4.68 -8.74
CA ALA A 85 2.97 -4.12 -8.15
C ALA A 85 3.86 -3.46 -9.20
N ALA A 86 3.97 -4.05 -10.41
CA ALA A 86 4.74 -3.49 -11.51
C ALA A 86 4.09 -2.22 -12.06
N GLU A 87 2.76 -2.21 -12.20
CA GLU A 87 2.00 -1.03 -12.61
C GLU A 87 2.16 0.13 -11.61
N ALA A 88 2.03 -0.17 -10.31
CA ALA A 88 2.21 0.82 -9.25
C ALA A 88 3.65 1.35 -9.20
N ARG A 89 4.65 0.50 -9.47
CA ARG A 89 6.05 0.91 -9.59
C ARG A 89 6.26 1.90 -10.73
N GLU A 90 5.68 1.63 -11.89
CA GLU A 90 5.80 2.50 -13.05
C GLU A 90 5.09 3.84 -12.83
N ALA A 91 3.91 3.83 -12.20
CA ALA A 91 3.23 5.06 -11.80
C ALA A 91 4.07 5.88 -10.80
N ALA A 92 4.64 5.23 -9.79
CA ALA A 92 5.52 5.88 -8.82
C ALA A 92 6.77 6.48 -9.46
N ARG A 93 7.38 5.78 -10.44
CA ARG A 93 8.52 6.29 -11.21
C ARG A 93 8.17 7.59 -11.94
N ARG A 94 7.01 7.65 -12.60
CA ARG A 94 6.53 8.85 -13.30
C ARG A 94 6.26 10.01 -12.34
N LEU A 95 5.68 9.74 -11.18
CA LEU A 95 5.45 10.74 -10.14
C LEU A 95 6.75 11.29 -9.56
N LEU A 96 7.75 10.43 -9.40
CA LEU A 96 9.09 10.87 -9.07
C LEU A 96 9.60 11.78 -10.18
N GLU A 97 9.64 11.38 -11.44
CA GLU A 97 10.21 12.20 -12.52
C GLU A 97 9.52 13.54 -12.78
N ALA A 98 8.23 13.65 -12.45
CA ALA A 98 7.45 14.87 -12.63
C ALA A 98 7.68 15.95 -11.54
N GLY A 99 8.44 15.65 -10.48
CA GLY A 99 8.77 16.55 -9.38
C GLY A 99 10.27 16.69 -9.13
#